data_AF-A0A8W8NGM9-F1
#
_entry.id   AF-A0A8W8NGM9-F1
#
_cell.length_a   1.000
_cell.length_b   1.000
_cell.length_c   1.000
_cell.angle_alpha   90.00
_cell.angle_beta   90.00
_cell.angle_gamma   90.00
#
_symmetry.space_group_name_H-M   'P 1'
#
loop_
_entity.id
_entity.type
_entity.pdbx_description
1 polymer ?
#
loop_
_entity_poly.entity_id
_entity_poly.type
_entity_poly.pdbx_seq_one_letter_code
_entity_poly.pdbx_strand_id
1 'polypeptide(L)'
;FLLTLPAVAVYLIAYFVIIKAPKTDDTFHRGDPSIQKPLNEEERSLLHGSDEGALTVESTLHRLRRCWGLVWWLSLNLCAVYLFEYVAQGCASKVRPASEYNKGCPELFAALSFCYQAGVFVSRSSVQLFQIKRVEVLSVLQFLNMVLWIFDVHYKFIPVYLLPALMIYVGLLGGASYVNIFYLLLHEDKYPEEDREFCINIVSLFITGGIVLGTALETVLFNTVLESD
;
A
#
# COMPACT_ATOMS: atom_id res chain seq x y z
N PHE A 1 -12.72 10.28 14.80
CA PHE A 1 -12.48 9.03 15.55
C PHE A 1 -13.77 8.31 15.96
N LEU A 2 -14.77 8.98 16.54
CA LEU A 2 -16.07 8.35 16.84
C LEU A 2 -16.88 7.95 15.59
N LEU A 3 -16.73 8.68 14.48
CA LEU A 3 -17.44 8.41 13.22
C LEU A 3 -16.90 7.18 12.46
N THR A 4 -15.66 6.76 12.72
CA THR A 4 -15.01 5.63 12.04
C THR A 4 -15.23 4.30 12.76
N LEU A 5 -15.66 4.32 14.03
CA LEU A 5 -16.02 3.14 14.82
C LEU A 5 -17.04 2.21 14.14
N PRO A 6 -18.17 2.69 13.57
CA PRO A 6 -19.11 1.80 12.90
C PRO A 6 -18.49 1.09 11.69
N ALA A 7 -17.61 1.76 10.93
CA ALA A 7 -16.92 1.14 9.81
C ALA A 7 -15.91 0.07 10.25
N VAL A 8 -15.16 0.34 11.33
CA VAL A 8 -14.24 -0.64 11.93
C VAL A 8 -15.00 -1.84 12.50
N ALA A 9 -16.14 -1.61 13.16
CA ALA A 9 -16.98 -2.68 13.69
C ALA A 9 -17.55 -3.56 12.56
N VAL A 10 -18.03 -2.96 11.47
CA VAL A 10 -18.50 -3.71 10.28
C VAL A 10 -17.36 -4.52 9.66
N TYR A 11 -16.15 -3.97 9.58
CA TYR A 11 -14.98 -4.70 9.09
C TYR A 11 -14.61 -5.90 9.98
N LEU A 12 -14.64 -5.74 11.31
CA LEU A 12 -14.39 -6.83 12.25
C LEU A 12 -15.46 -7.93 12.16
N ILE A 13 -16.73 -7.54 12.06
CA ILE A 13 -17.83 -8.49 11.89
C ILE A 13 -17.67 -9.24 10.57
N ALA A 14 -17.36 -8.54 9.47
CA ALA A 14 -17.09 -9.15 8.17
C ALA A 14 -15.91 -10.13 8.26
N TYR A 15 -14.82 -9.75 8.93
CA TYR A 15 -13.65 -10.62 9.12
C TYR A 15 -14.01 -11.93 9.83
N PHE A 16 -14.73 -11.88 10.96
CA PHE A 16 -15.08 -13.08 11.73
C PHE A 16 -16.19 -13.93 11.10
N VAL A 17 -17.10 -13.32 10.34
CA VAL A 17 -18.26 -14.02 9.76
C VAL A 17 -17.96 -14.57 8.36
N ILE A 18 -17.17 -13.86 7.56
CA ILE A 18 -16.95 -14.16 6.14
C ILE A 18 -15.68 -14.99 5.92
N ILE A 19 -14.61 -14.73 6.67
CA ILE A 19 -13.38 -15.53 6.55
C ILE A 19 -13.52 -16.76 7.45
N LYS A 20 -14.32 -17.73 6.99
CA LYS A 20 -14.16 -19.12 7.44
C LYS A 20 -13.01 -19.71 6.63
N ALA A 21 -11.94 -20.12 7.32
CA ALA A 21 -10.86 -20.88 6.72
C ALA A 21 -11.45 -22.04 5.88
N PRO A 22 -10.92 -22.31 4.68
CA PRO A 22 -11.39 -23.44 3.89
C PRO A 22 -11.24 -24.69 4.75
N LYS A 23 -12.33 -25.45 4.91
CA LYS A 23 -12.27 -26.75 5.57
C LYS A 23 -11.30 -27.60 4.74
N THR A 24 -10.25 -28.10 5.38
CA THR A 24 -9.41 -29.16 4.82
C THR A 24 -10.33 -30.31 4.45
N ASP A 25 -10.56 -30.49 3.16
CA ASP A 25 -11.36 -31.58 2.63
C ASP A 25 -10.44 -32.82 2.63
N ASP A 26 -10.51 -33.63 3.68
CA ASP A 26 -9.81 -34.92 3.82
C ASP A 26 -10.34 -35.99 2.84
N THR A 27 -10.85 -35.58 1.67
CA THR A 27 -11.55 -36.43 0.72
C THR A 27 -10.89 -36.47 -0.66
N PHE A 28 -9.56 -36.36 -0.72
CA PHE A 28 -8.81 -36.63 -1.95
C PHE A 28 -7.56 -37.48 -1.69
N HIS A 29 -7.79 -38.78 -1.48
CA HIS A 29 -7.08 -39.93 -2.10
C HIS A 29 -7.26 -41.19 -1.26
N ARG A 30 -8.43 -41.83 -1.40
CA ARG A 30 -8.57 -43.27 -1.18
C ARG A 30 -8.13 -43.96 -2.48
N GLY A 31 -6.89 -44.42 -2.54
CA GLY A 31 -6.30 -45.14 -3.67
C GLY A 31 -5.11 -46.02 -3.25
N ASP A 32 -5.38 -47.33 -3.22
CA ASP A 32 -4.50 -48.52 -3.11
C ASP A 32 -3.67 -48.84 -1.83
N PRO A 33 -3.89 -50.01 -1.18
CA PRO A 33 -3.29 -50.40 0.10
C PRO A 33 -2.01 -51.25 -0.03
N SER A 34 -1.02 -50.80 -0.78
CA SER A 34 0.21 -51.59 -0.94
C SER A 34 1.48 -50.77 -1.04
N ILE A 35 1.93 -50.16 0.07
CA ILE A 35 3.33 -50.16 0.59
C ILE A 35 3.24 -49.61 2.03
N GLN A 36 3.07 -50.49 3.02
CA GLN A 36 3.24 -50.11 4.43
C GLN A 36 4.32 -51.01 5.03
N LYS A 37 5.55 -50.51 5.08
CA LYS A 37 6.54 -51.01 6.03
C LYS A 37 6.19 -50.41 7.39
N PRO A 38 6.13 -51.20 8.49
CA PRO A 38 5.90 -50.64 9.81
C PRO A 38 7.17 -49.89 10.22
N LEU A 39 7.06 -48.58 10.42
CA LEU A 39 8.14 -47.76 10.97
C LEU A 39 7.98 -47.76 12.50
N ASN A 40 9.06 -48.09 13.21
CA ASN A 40 9.08 -48.30 14.66
C ASN A 40 8.68 -47.04 15.44
N GLU A 41 7.94 -47.23 16.53
CA GLU A 41 7.44 -46.18 17.43
C GLU A 41 8.55 -45.33 18.09
N GLU A 42 9.81 -45.78 18.07
CA GLU A 42 10.96 -45.01 18.56
C GLU A 42 11.43 -43.88 17.61
N GLU A 43 11.24 -43.98 16.29
CA GLU A 43 11.59 -42.87 15.36
C GLU A 43 10.55 -41.74 15.41
N ARG A 44 9.30 -42.06 15.77
CA ARG A 44 8.20 -41.10 15.91
C ARG A 44 8.35 -40.15 17.10
N SER A 45 9.04 -40.58 18.16
CA SER A 45 9.23 -39.75 19.36
C SER A 45 10.41 -38.77 19.23
N LEU A 46 11.39 -39.07 18.36
CA LEU A 46 12.56 -38.22 18.14
C LEU A 46 12.34 -37.14 17.06
N LEU A 47 11.37 -37.31 16.16
CA LEU A 47 11.05 -36.32 15.11
C LEU A 47 10.03 -35.25 15.53
N HIS A 48 9.24 -35.48 16.58
CA HIS A 48 8.06 -34.64 16.88
C HIS A 48 8.34 -33.44 17.82
N GLY A 49 9.58 -33.24 18.27
CA GLY A 49 9.88 -32.28 19.34
C GLY A 49 10.55 -30.96 18.94
N SER A 50 11.25 -30.88 17.81
CA SER A 50 12.06 -29.68 17.50
C SER A 50 12.27 -29.36 16.01
N ASP A 51 12.03 -30.28 15.08
CA ASP A 51 12.36 -30.07 13.65
C ASP A 51 11.20 -29.61 12.76
N GLU A 52 9.93 -29.79 13.17
CA GLU A 52 8.79 -29.30 12.37
C GLU A 52 8.79 -27.77 12.27
N GLY A 53 9.20 -27.05 13.32
CA GLY A 53 9.31 -25.59 13.29
C GLY A 53 10.45 -25.10 12.38
N ALA A 54 11.61 -25.75 12.41
CA ALA A 54 12.79 -25.32 11.66
C ALA A 54 12.64 -25.57 10.14
N LEU A 55 12.11 -26.73 9.74
CA LEU A 55 11.88 -27.08 8.33
C LEU A 55 10.80 -26.18 7.70
N THR A 56 9.74 -25.87 8.46
CA THR A 56 8.67 -24.96 8.01
C THR A 56 9.17 -23.51 7.92
N VAL A 57 10.04 -23.07 8.83
CA VAL A 57 10.64 -21.73 8.80
C VAL A 57 11.67 -21.60 7.66
N GLU A 58 12.51 -22.61 7.42
CA GLU A 58 13.51 -22.58 6.35
C GLU A 58 12.85 -22.53 4.96
N SER A 59 11.77 -23.29 4.75
CA SER A 59 10.95 -23.21 3.53
C SER A 59 10.25 -21.84 3.38
N THR A 60 9.73 -21.28 4.48
CA THR A 60 9.10 -19.94 4.49
C THR A 60 10.11 -18.83 4.19
N LEU A 61 11.32 -18.92 4.74
CA LEU A 61 12.41 -17.97 4.49
C LEU A 61 12.92 -18.05 3.05
N HIS A 62 12.99 -19.24 2.46
CA HIS A 62 13.33 -19.40 1.04
C HIS A 62 12.27 -18.77 0.13
N ARG A 63 10.98 -18.98 0.43
CA ARG A 63 9.86 -18.34 -0.26
C ARG A 63 9.89 -16.82 -0.10
N LEU A 64 10.19 -16.33 1.11
CA LEU A 64 10.37 -14.91 1.40
C LEU A 64 11.51 -14.30 0.61
N ARG A 65 12.70 -14.91 0.62
CA ARG A 65 13.86 -14.41 -0.11
C ARG A 65 13.58 -14.34 -1.62
N ARG A 66 12.87 -15.33 -2.16
CA ARG A 66 12.43 -15.36 -3.56
C ARG A 66 11.44 -14.22 -3.83
N CYS A 67 10.30 -14.18 -3.13
CA CYS A 67 9.30 -13.11 -3.28
C CYS A 67 9.92 -11.73 -3.14
N TRP A 68 10.79 -11.53 -2.14
CA TRP A 68 11.50 -10.29 -1.89
C TRP A 68 12.30 -9.85 -3.10
N GLY A 69 13.16 -10.71 -3.67
CA GLY A 69 13.93 -10.36 -4.87
C GLY A 69 13.07 -9.98 -6.08
N LEU A 70 11.87 -10.57 -6.20
CA LEU A 70 10.95 -10.30 -7.31
C LEU A 70 10.16 -9.00 -7.13
N VAL A 71 9.67 -8.72 -5.92
CA VAL A 71 8.82 -7.56 -5.63
C VAL A 71 9.62 -6.35 -5.18
N TRP A 72 10.89 -6.50 -4.79
CA TRP A 72 11.70 -5.43 -4.20
C TRP A 72 11.70 -4.15 -5.04
N TRP A 73 11.96 -4.25 -6.34
CA TRP A 73 11.96 -3.07 -7.23
C TRP A 73 10.60 -2.38 -7.28
N LEU A 74 9.54 -3.18 -7.35
CA LEU A 74 8.16 -2.71 -7.44
C LEU A 74 7.71 -2.07 -6.13
N SER A 75 7.98 -2.73 -5.01
CA SER A 75 7.71 -2.27 -3.65
C SER A 75 8.45 -0.99 -3.32
N LEU A 76 9.71 -0.84 -3.75
CA LEU A 76 10.46 0.40 -3.58
C LEU A 76 9.85 1.56 -4.39
N ASN A 77 9.46 1.31 -5.64
CA ASN A 77 8.76 2.32 -6.44
C ASN A 77 7.46 2.75 -5.76
N LEU A 78 6.67 1.80 -5.25
CA LEU A 78 5.42 2.11 -4.56
C LEU A 78 5.65 2.88 -3.27
N CYS A 79 6.63 2.46 -2.47
CA CYS A 79 7.06 3.13 -1.26
C CYS A 79 7.43 4.60 -1.56
N ALA A 80 8.22 4.84 -2.60
CA ALA A 80 8.61 6.17 -3.02
C ALA A 80 7.41 7.02 -3.47
N VAL A 81 6.50 6.46 -4.28
CA VAL A 81 5.26 7.16 -4.70
C VAL A 81 4.46 7.62 -3.48
N TYR A 82 4.21 6.72 -2.53
CA TYR A 82 3.44 7.06 -1.32
C TYR A 82 4.16 8.06 -0.42
N LEU A 83 5.48 7.96 -0.31
CA LEU A 83 6.29 8.93 0.41
C LEU A 83 6.14 10.33 -0.20
N PHE A 84 6.32 10.46 -1.51
CA PHE A 84 6.21 11.73 -2.23
C PHE A 84 4.79 12.31 -2.18
N GLU A 85 3.78 11.45 -2.28
CA GLU A 85 2.37 11.80 -2.17
C GLU A 85 2.03 12.41 -0.82
N TYR A 86 2.49 11.80 0.27
CA TYR A 86 2.23 12.30 1.62
C TYR A 86 2.94 13.62 1.87
N VAL A 87 4.19 13.78 1.43
CA VAL A 87 4.89 15.07 1.52
C VAL A 87 4.14 16.16 0.74
N ALA A 88 3.64 15.85 -0.46
CA ALA A 88 2.85 16.79 -1.26
C ALA A 88 1.53 17.20 -0.57
N GLN A 89 0.83 16.25 0.07
CA GLN A 89 -0.38 16.55 0.86
C GLN A 89 -0.08 17.41 2.09
N GLY A 90 1.01 17.11 2.79
CA GLY A 90 1.50 17.92 3.88
C GLY A 90 1.70 19.36 3.40
N CYS A 91 2.49 19.54 2.34
CA CYS A 91 2.71 20.85 1.74
C CYS A 91 1.39 21.55 1.39
N ALA A 92 0.44 20.86 0.75
CA ALA A 92 -0.87 21.40 0.40
C ALA A 92 -1.67 21.92 1.60
N SER A 93 -1.49 21.33 2.80
CA SER A 93 -2.13 21.80 4.04
C SER A 93 -1.63 23.18 4.52
N LYS A 94 -0.43 23.59 4.11
CA LYS A 94 0.23 24.82 4.56
C LYS A 94 0.32 25.93 3.52
N VAL A 95 -0.12 25.71 2.28
CA VAL A 95 0.02 26.70 1.19
C VAL A 95 -0.65 28.05 1.51
N ARG A 96 -1.72 28.10 2.32
CA ARG A 96 -2.39 29.37 2.70
C ARG A 96 -2.83 29.41 4.17
N PRO A 97 -2.55 30.50 4.90
CA PRO A 97 -3.06 30.69 6.26
C PRO A 97 -4.57 30.97 6.26
N ALA A 98 -5.25 30.50 7.31
CA ALA A 98 -6.69 30.66 7.50
C ALA A 98 -7.18 32.13 7.54
N SER A 99 -6.28 33.10 7.77
CA SER A 99 -6.59 34.53 7.87
C SER A 99 -6.92 35.20 6.53
N GLU A 100 -6.52 34.63 5.38
CA GLU A 100 -6.87 35.13 4.05
C GLU A 100 -8.30 34.74 3.62
N TYR A 101 -8.92 33.78 4.31
CA TYR A 101 -10.23 33.19 3.93
C TYR A 101 -11.37 33.68 4.84
N ASN A 102 -11.76 34.96 4.70
CA ASN A 102 -12.96 35.49 5.34
C ASN A 102 -14.08 35.89 4.35
N LYS A 103 -14.10 35.31 3.15
CA LYS A 103 -15.22 35.49 2.20
C LYS A 103 -15.48 34.21 1.38
N GLY A 104 -16.27 33.29 1.93
CA GLY A 104 -17.12 32.40 1.13
C GLY A 104 -16.78 30.91 0.98
N CYS A 105 -15.54 30.43 1.20
CA CYS A 105 -15.26 28.98 1.26
C CYS A 105 -14.74 28.59 2.65
N PRO A 106 -15.55 27.94 3.48
CA PRO A 106 -15.03 27.25 4.65
C PRO A 106 -14.15 26.08 4.16
N GLU A 107 -12.90 26.06 4.63
CA GLU A 107 -11.96 24.94 4.54
C GLU A 107 -11.40 24.60 3.13
N LEU A 108 -10.57 25.47 2.54
CA LEU A 108 -9.80 25.17 1.31
C LEU A 108 -9.09 23.80 1.40
N PHE A 109 -8.49 23.48 2.55
CA PHE A 109 -7.86 22.18 2.79
C PHE A 109 -8.85 21.01 2.68
N ALA A 110 -10.08 21.15 3.16
CA ALA A 110 -11.11 20.12 3.01
C ALA A 110 -11.51 19.94 1.55
N ALA A 111 -11.62 21.04 0.78
CA ALA A 111 -11.87 20.97 -0.66
C ALA A 111 -10.71 20.27 -1.40
N LEU A 112 -9.46 20.59 -1.06
CA LEU A 112 -8.27 19.94 -1.62
C LEU A 112 -8.22 18.44 -1.27
N SER A 113 -8.53 18.10 -0.02
CA SER A 113 -8.61 16.71 0.44
C SER A 113 -9.71 15.94 -0.30
N PHE A 114 -10.88 16.55 -0.49
CA PHE A 114 -11.97 15.97 -1.26
C PHE A 114 -11.57 15.72 -2.73
N CYS A 115 -10.95 16.71 -3.36
CA CYS A 115 -10.44 16.62 -4.72
C CYS A 115 -9.38 15.53 -4.88
N TYR A 116 -8.45 15.43 -3.93
CA TYR A 116 -7.48 14.34 -3.88
C TYR A 116 -8.17 12.97 -3.78
N GLN A 117 -9.12 12.80 -2.85
CA GLN A 117 -9.85 11.54 -2.70
C GLN A 117 -10.68 11.18 -3.94
N ALA A 118 -11.26 12.19 -4.61
CA ALA A 118 -11.95 11.99 -5.88
C ALA A 118 -10.99 11.47 -6.97
N GLY A 119 -9.77 12.01 -7.05
CA GLY A 119 -8.73 11.52 -7.95
C GLY A 119 -8.33 10.07 -7.67
N VAL A 120 -8.12 9.72 -6.39
CA VAL A 120 -7.82 8.34 -5.97
C VAL A 120 -8.96 7.39 -6.33
N PHE A 121 -10.21 7.80 -6.07
CA PHE A 121 -11.39 7.01 -6.40
C PHE A 121 -11.48 6.73 -7.89
N VAL A 122 -11.41 7.78 -8.72
CA VAL A 122 -11.45 7.65 -10.19
C VAL A 122 -10.35 6.72 -10.67
N SER A 123 -9.13 6.89 -10.17
CA SER A 123 -8.01 6.05 -10.57
C SER A 123 -8.15 4.59 -10.14
N ARG A 124 -8.72 4.32 -8.97
CA ARG A 124 -8.93 2.95 -8.51
C ARG A 124 -10.04 2.26 -9.30
N SER A 125 -11.09 2.99 -9.65
CA SER A 125 -12.18 2.50 -10.48
C SER A 125 -11.77 2.31 -11.95
N SER A 126 -10.82 3.11 -12.48
CA SER A 126 -10.42 3.06 -13.90
C SER A 126 -9.55 1.85 -14.27
N VAL A 127 -9.04 1.09 -13.30
CA VAL A 127 -8.09 -0.01 -13.55
C VAL A 127 -8.65 -1.11 -14.46
N GLN A 128 -9.97 -1.34 -14.43
CA GLN A 128 -10.59 -2.37 -15.25
C GLN A 128 -10.58 -1.99 -16.74
N LEU A 129 -10.29 -0.73 -17.07
CA LEU A 129 -10.32 -0.18 -18.44
C LEU A 129 -8.95 0.26 -18.95
N PHE A 130 -8.05 0.77 -18.08
CA PHE A 130 -6.73 1.27 -18.50
C PHE A 130 -5.62 0.81 -17.54
N GLN A 131 -4.65 0.06 -18.08
CA GLN A 131 -3.51 -0.49 -17.33
C GLN A 131 -2.21 0.17 -17.79
N ILE A 132 -1.48 0.81 -16.87
CA ILE A 132 -0.24 1.52 -17.17
C ILE A 132 0.95 0.65 -16.76
N LYS A 133 1.45 -0.19 -17.66
CA LYS A 133 2.55 -1.13 -17.38
C LYS A 133 3.85 -0.49 -16.84
N ARG A 134 4.05 0.82 -17.01
CA ARG A 134 5.27 1.53 -16.59
C ARG A 134 5.07 2.26 -15.24
N VAL A 135 5.21 1.53 -14.15
CA VAL A 135 5.17 2.07 -12.78
C VAL A 135 6.21 3.16 -12.51
N GLU A 136 7.37 3.07 -13.16
CA GLU A 136 8.48 4.02 -12.97
C GLU A 136 8.12 5.43 -13.41
N VAL A 137 7.29 5.55 -14.46
CA VAL A 137 6.80 6.84 -14.93
C VAL A 137 5.93 7.49 -13.86
N LEU A 138 5.08 6.72 -13.19
CA LEU A 138 4.23 7.21 -12.10
C LEU A 138 5.10 7.69 -10.92
N SER A 139 6.15 6.96 -10.57
CA SER A 139 7.12 7.37 -9.53
C SER A 139 7.81 8.69 -9.84
N VAL A 140 8.28 8.86 -11.08
CA VAL A 140 8.93 10.11 -11.52
C VAL A 140 7.93 11.27 -11.53
N LEU A 141 6.72 11.07 -12.05
CA LEU A 141 5.67 12.09 -12.03
C LEU A 141 5.29 12.47 -10.59
N GLN A 142 5.25 11.50 -9.67
CA GLN A 142 4.96 11.78 -8.26
C GLN A 142 6.07 12.58 -7.58
N PHE A 143 7.33 12.27 -7.88
CA PHE A 143 8.46 13.06 -7.41
C PHE A 143 8.38 14.51 -7.92
N LEU A 144 8.07 14.72 -9.20
CA LEU A 144 7.89 16.06 -9.76
C LEU A 144 6.74 16.82 -9.08
N ASN A 145 5.63 16.14 -8.76
CA ASN A 145 4.54 16.75 -7.99
C ASN A 145 4.99 17.17 -6.60
N MET A 146 5.70 16.31 -5.87
CA MET A 146 6.23 16.67 -4.55
C MET A 146 7.09 17.92 -4.61
N VAL A 147 8.02 17.98 -5.57
CA VAL A 147 8.87 19.16 -5.80
C VAL A 147 8.00 20.39 -6.07
N LEU A 148 7.03 20.29 -6.99
CA LEU A 148 6.11 21.38 -7.32
C LEU A 148 5.36 21.90 -6.09
N TRP A 149 4.85 21.02 -5.21
CA TRP A 149 4.15 21.40 -3.99
C TRP A 149 5.08 22.03 -2.94
N ILE A 150 6.32 21.56 -2.82
CA ILE A 150 7.32 22.19 -1.95
C ILE A 150 7.63 23.63 -2.42
N PHE A 151 7.80 23.82 -3.74
CA PHE A 151 8.00 25.15 -4.32
C PHE A 151 6.77 26.05 -4.12
N ASP A 152 5.56 25.50 -4.29
CA ASP A 152 4.33 26.29 -4.11
C ASP A 152 4.14 26.76 -2.67
N VAL A 153 4.49 25.94 -1.67
CA VAL A 153 4.45 26.37 -0.26
C VAL A 153 5.35 27.58 0.00
N HIS A 154 6.56 27.60 -0.58
CA HIS A 154 7.53 28.67 -0.32
C HIS A 154 7.25 29.93 -1.16
N TYR A 155 6.96 29.78 -2.46
CA TYR A 155 6.81 30.90 -3.39
C TYR A 155 5.36 31.34 -3.60
N LYS A 156 4.37 30.54 -3.17
CA LYS A 156 2.93 30.77 -3.37
C LYS A 156 2.57 31.15 -4.80
N PHE A 157 3.22 30.50 -5.77
CA PHE A 157 3.14 30.87 -7.18
C PHE A 157 1.85 30.36 -7.84
N ILE A 158 1.26 29.28 -7.31
CA ILE A 158 0.10 28.63 -7.93
C ILE A 158 -1.19 29.37 -7.54
N PRO A 159 -2.04 29.72 -8.53
CA PRO A 159 -3.30 30.37 -8.25
C PRO A 159 -4.31 29.38 -7.63
N VAL A 160 -5.15 29.89 -6.72
CA VAL A 160 -6.06 29.09 -5.88
C VAL A 160 -6.99 28.15 -6.65
N TYR A 161 -7.46 28.56 -7.83
CA TYR A 161 -8.34 27.74 -8.66
C TYR A 161 -7.64 26.51 -9.27
N LEU A 162 -6.30 26.49 -9.32
CA LEU A 162 -5.51 25.41 -9.90
C LEU A 162 -5.07 24.36 -8.86
N LEU A 163 -5.06 24.72 -7.57
CA LEU A 163 -4.71 23.77 -6.49
C LEU A 163 -5.61 22.52 -6.46
N PRO A 164 -6.96 22.61 -6.58
CA PRO A 164 -7.82 21.43 -6.62
C PRO A 164 -7.54 20.51 -7.81
N ALA A 165 -7.24 21.08 -8.98
CA ALA A 165 -6.88 20.31 -10.17
C ALA A 165 -5.56 19.55 -9.98
N LEU A 166 -4.57 20.19 -9.36
CA LEU A 166 -3.30 19.53 -9.00
C LEU A 166 -3.49 18.44 -7.96
N MET A 167 -4.39 18.62 -6.98
CA MET A 167 -4.70 17.57 -6.01
C MET A 167 -5.43 16.37 -6.62
N ILE A 168 -6.34 16.61 -7.57
CA ILE A 168 -6.94 15.53 -8.36
C ILE A 168 -5.84 14.76 -9.11
N TYR A 169 -4.88 15.46 -9.72
CA TYR A 169 -3.75 14.85 -10.42
C TYR A 169 -2.85 14.02 -9.51
N VAL A 170 -2.52 14.52 -8.31
CA VAL A 170 -1.77 13.78 -7.29
C VAL A 170 -2.51 12.51 -6.87
N GLY A 171 -3.82 12.59 -6.63
CA GLY A 171 -4.65 11.43 -6.29
C GLY A 171 -4.76 10.41 -7.42
N LEU A 172 -4.84 10.88 -8.67
CA LEU A 172 -4.86 10.02 -9.86
C LEU A 172 -3.57 9.20 -9.98
N LEU A 173 -2.40 9.82 -9.78
CA LEU A 173 -1.12 9.13 -9.88
C LEU A 173 -0.89 8.12 -8.75
N GLY A 174 -1.21 8.51 -7.50
CA GLY A 174 -1.13 7.63 -6.34
C GLY A 174 -2.04 6.41 -6.49
N GLY A 175 -3.29 6.64 -6.90
CA GLY A 175 -4.24 5.58 -7.21
C GLY A 175 -3.76 4.67 -8.35
N ALA A 176 -3.21 5.23 -9.43
CA ALA A 176 -2.80 4.48 -10.59
C ALA A 176 -1.60 3.58 -10.28
N SER A 177 -0.65 4.11 -9.49
CA SER A 177 0.53 3.36 -9.05
C SER A 177 0.12 2.16 -8.18
N TYR A 178 -0.78 2.39 -7.21
CA TYR A 178 -1.31 1.34 -6.37
C TYR A 178 -1.94 0.23 -7.20
N VAL A 179 -2.93 0.54 -8.05
CA VAL A 179 -3.63 -0.54 -8.73
C VAL A 179 -2.77 -1.21 -9.78
N ASN A 180 -1.88 -0.50 -10.46
CA ASN A 180 -1.00 -1.15 -11.44
C ASN A 180 -0.05 -2.15 -10.79
N ILE A 181 0.44 -1.87 -9.58
CA ILE A 181 1.29 -2.80 -8.83
C ILE A 181 0.49 -4.00 -8.35
N PHE A 182 -0.69 -3.80 -7.78
CA PHE A 182 -1.55 -4.92 -7.39
C PHE A 182 -1.97 -5.76 -8.60
N TYR A 183 -2.22 -5.15 -9.75
CA TYR A 183 -2.49 -5.86 -10.99
C TYR A 183 -1.32 -6.74 -11.41
N LEU A 184 -0.10 -6.18 -11.38
CA LEU A 184 1.13 -6.91 -11.71
C LEU A 184 1.35 -8.10 -10.76
N LEU A 185 1.09 -7.93 -9.46
CA LEU A 185 1.15 -9.03 -8.50
C LEU A 185 0.09 -10.11 -8.73
N LEU A 186 -1.09 -9.74 -9.25
CA LEU A 186 -2.20 -10.67 -9.44
C LEU A 186 -2.13 -11.46 -10.76
N HIS A 187 -1.54 -10.89 -11.81
CA HIS A 187 -1.62 -11.41 -13.18
C HIS A 187 -0.28 -11.83 -13.81
N GLU A 188 0.87 -11.50 -13.22
CA GLU A 188 2.14 -11.98 -13.76
C GLU A 188 2.42 -13.42 -13.35
N ASP A 189 2.69 -14.27 -14.34
CA ASP A 189 3.11 -15.69 -14.17
C ASP A 189 4.41 -15.84 -13.36
N LYS A 190 5.14 -14.73 -13.15
CA LYS A 190 6.33 -14.66 -12.32
C LYS A 190 6.04 -14.91 -10.84
N TYR A 191 4.79 -14.74 -10.40
CA TYR A 191 4.36 -14.95 -9.02
C TYR A 191 3.50 -16.22 -8.93
N PRO A 192 4.04 -17.34 -8.41
CA PRO A 192 3.24 -18.55 -8.25
C PRO A 192 2.08 -18.29 -7.28
N GLU A 193 0.90 -18.82 -7.59
CA GLU A 193 -0.32 -18.54 -6.82
C GLU A 193 -0.18 -18.85 -5.33
N GLU A 194 0.63 -19.85 -5.00
CA GLU A 194 0.96 -20.26 -3.62
C GLU A 194 1.71 -19.18 -2.82
N ASP A 195 2.53 -18.36 -3.48
CA ASP A 195 3.35 -17.30 -2.86
C ASP A 195 2.73 -15.90 -3.01
N ARG A 196 1.66 -15.78 -3.80
CA ARG A 196 1.09 -14.49 -4.20
C ARG A 196 0.60 -13.68 -3.01
N GLU A 197 -0.10 -14.33 -2.08
CA GLU A 197 -0.57 -13.70 -0.84
C GLU A 197 0.59 -13.14 -0.03
N PHE A 198 1.69 -13.89 0.07
CA PHE A 198 2.87 -13.49 0.80
C PHE A 198 3.57 -12.29 0.13
N CYS A 199 3.70 -12.31 -1.19
CA CYS A 199 4.21 -11.20 -1.98
C CYS A 199 3.33 -9.93 -1.82
N ILE A 200 2.00 -10.06 -1.80
CA ILE A 200 1.06 -8.95 -1.54
C ILE A 200 1.27 -8.37 -0.13
N ASN A 201 1.44 -9.23 0.88
CA ASN A 201 1.70 -8.78 2.26
C ASN A 201 3.00 -7.98 2.35
N ILE A 202 4.08 -8.44 1.70
CA ILE A 202 5.35 -7.70 1.66
C ILE A 202 5.12 -6.31 1.03
N VAL A 203 4.48 -6.23 -0.14
CA VAL A 203 4.20 -4.96 -0.82
C VAL A 203 3.38 -4.03 0.08
N SER A 204 2.38 -4.55 0.79
CA SER A 204 1.57 -3.79 1.74
C SER A 204 2.39 -3.22 2.90
N LEU A 205 3.40 -3.94 3.38
CA LEU A 205 4.35 -3.43 4.38
C LEU A 205 5.15 -2.25 3.85
N PHE A 206 5.60 -2.30 2.59
CA PHE A 206 6.32 -1.18 1.96
C PHE A 206 5.46 0.06 1.76
N ILE A 207 4.16 -0.10 1.44
CA ILE A 207 3.22 1.02 1.38
C ILE A 207 3.16 1.71 2.74
N THR A 208 2.98 0.93 3.80
CA THR A 208 2.93 1.45 5.17
C THR A 208 4.23 2.14 5.55
N GLY A 209 5.37 1.54 5.20
CA GLY A 209 6.69 2.13 5.41
C GLY A 209 6.87 3.45 4.68
N GLY A 210 6.43 3.54 3.41
CA GLY A 210 6.48 4.77 2.62
C GLY A 210 5.65 5.89 3.21
N ILE A 211 4.45 5.58 3.73
CA ILE A 211 3.59 6.55 4.43
C ILE A 211 4.28 7.06 5.69
N VAL A 212 4.79 6.15 6.54
CA VAL A 212 5.47 6.53 7.79
C VAL A 212 6.71 7.40 7.52
N LEU A 213 7.51 7.03 6.52
CA LEU A 213 8.67 7.82 6.09
C LEU A 213 8.23 9.18 5.51
N GLY A 214 7.16 9.22 4.73
CA GLY A 214 6.59 10.45 4.18
C GLY A 214 6.16 11.41 5.28
N THR A 215 5.41 10.94 6.28
CA THR A 215 4.98 11.74 7.43
C THR A 215 6.16 12.19 8.29
N ALA A 216 7.18 11.34 8.48
CA ALA A 216 8.39 11.73 9.21
C ALA A 216 9.16 12.83 8.46
N LEU A 217 9.34 12.70 7.15
CA LEU A 217 9.98 13.70 6.31
C LEU A 217 9.18 15.00 6.25
N GLU A 218 7.87 14.93 6.13
CA GLU A 218 6.96 16.07 6.22
C GLU A 218 7.17 16.82 7.56
N THR A 219 7.18 16.09 8.68
CA THR A 219 7.40 16.69 10.01
C THR A 219 8.77 17.36 10.10
N VAL A 220 9.83 16.71 9.61
CA VAL A 220 11.18 17.29 9.57
C VAL A 220 11.23 18.52 8.68
N LEU A 221 10.61 18.47 7.49
CA LEU A 221 10.53 19.59 6.55
C LEU A 221 9.82 20.78 7.21
N PHE A 222 8.75 20.51 7.94
CA PHE A 222 7.99 21.54 8.63
C PHE A 222 8.73 22.16 9.81
N ASN A 223 9.43 21.35 10.59
CA ASN A 223 10.21 21.86 11.72
C ASN A 223 11.52 22.51 11.28
N THR A 224 12.10 22.17 10.13
CA THR A 224 13.39 22.73 9.70
C THR A 224 13.24 23.90 8.74
N VAL A 225 12.33 23.78 7.77
CA VAL A 225 12.19 24.73 6.65
C VAL A 225 11.07 25.75 6.89
N LEU A 226 10.04 25.39 7.66
CA LEU A 226 8.86 26.23 7.92
C LEU A 226 8.73 26.73 9.37
N GLU A 227 9.72 26.49 10.24
CA GLU A 227 9.74 27.07 11.59
C GLU A 227 10.11 28.57 11.58
N SER A 228 10.64 29.09 10.46
CA SER A 228 11.10 30.48 10.31
C SER A 228 10.10 31.45 9.65
N ASP A 229 8.89 31.00 9.29
CA ASP A 229 7.79 31.83 8.76
C ASP A 229 6.55 31.78 9.68
#